data_AF-A0A6A3I932-F1
#
_entry.id   AF-A0A6A3I932-F1
#
_cell.length_a   1.000
_cell.length_b   1.000
_cell.length_c   1.000
_cell.angle_alpha   90.00
_cell.angle_beta   90.00
_cell.angle_gamma   90.00
#
_symmetry.space_group_name_H-M   'P 1'
#
loop_
_entity.id
_entity.type
_entity.pdbx_description
1 polymer ?
#
loop_
_entity_poly.entity_id
_entity_poly.type
_entity_poly.pdbx_seq_one_letter_code
_entity_poly.pdbx_strand_id
1 'polypeptide(L)'
;MVSAVGAANGLQDQLLPAHKRRTGRIASLSEFQQRVESYRHEDSSVGDYLVDVDARSEDSDLLVAFRKYAAQRSMSSDSLFGGERARAKNKQKYYRRQLKAVSFLVLLGVIGGPLNYGIRSVCQELLDLRDTMISQTTSEPARYFIWTGHTLVFSLVGLLITRIAPVAAGSGVSQMKAILTGIDPQLYLPGYFDFATLVTKILGLICSVGAGLVVGTEGAYVHIMSIVTHHLLRSRFYCGFSSHLNGRIQLLAAACAVGVSSLFSSPIGGVLFSMEVTATYYLMSNYVKAFISAVSGAVMLRLTLVLAKSTSKQATTAILATSFGDNPFSIGEIPLYMLMGAILGLLCTAMIKLLRVVAEARRDLRKSSQAWKKVLVEWIDPLVVAVLCGTLTYVPGEFAHSTTIYTLSTLFTESELPESWFKISKFYTLSILPAIFMFLLPMCISLKMPTGVWVPTFIGGAAFGRLFGEALTTLFPSIGATPGAYALAGAAAFGGAATRAVSVAVITLEITGEMSLILPIFCAVLAAMATSNLFRER
;
A
#
# COMPACT_ATOMS: atom_id res chain seq x y z
N MET A 1 -46.86 35.72 -0.07
CA MET A 1 -46.75 35.17 1.30
C MET A 1 -46.23 33.73 1.32
N VAL A 2 -45.35 33.32 0.38
CA VAL A 2 -44.82 31.93 0.28
C VAL A 2 -43.29 31.86 0.45
N SER A 3 -42.58 33.00 0.45
CA SER A 3 -41.12 33.05 0.65
C SER A 3 -40.66 32.92 2.11
N ALA A 4 -41.59 32.87 3.08
CA ALA A 4 -41.24 32.87 4.51
C ALA A 4 -41.21 31.46 5.14
N VAL A 5 -41.74 30.44 4.46
CA VAL A 5 -41.88 29.08 5.03
C VAL A 5 -40.61 28.24 4.86
N GLY A 6 -39.80 28.49 3.82
CA GLY A 6 -38.54 27.77 3.58
C GLY A 6 -37.45 28.07 4.61
N ALA A 7 -37.40 29.30 5.13
CA ALA A 7 -36.41 29.71 6.13
C ALA A 7 -36.70 29.17 7.53
N ALA A 8 -37.97 28.93 7.88
CA ALA A 8 -38.37 28.42 9.19
C ALA A 8 -37.99 26.95 9.42
N ASN A 9 -38.00 26.13 8.36
CA ASN A 9 -37.69 24.69 8.47
C ASN A 9 -36.18 24.41 8.63
N GLY A 10 -35.31 25.27 8.09
CA GLY A 10 -33.85 25.13 8.24
C GLY A 10 -33.36 25.45 9.66
N LEU A 11 -34.06 26.34 10.38
CA LEU A 11 -33.76 26.71 11.77
C LEU A 11 -34.19 25.62 12.77
N GLN A 12 -35.27 24.88 12.49
CA GLN A 12 -35.74 23.79 13.36
C GLN A 12 -34.83 22.55 13.33
N ASP A 13 -34.20 22.25 12.19
CA ASP A 13 -33.32 21.07 12.04
C ASP A 13 -31.98 21.22 12.81
N GLN A 14 -31.55 22.47 13.06
CA GLN A 14 -30.34 22.76 13.85
C GLN A 14 -30.56 22.60 15.37
N LEU A 15 -31.81 22.73 15.84
CA LEU A 15 -32.18 22.61 17.26
C LEU A 15 -32.33 21.15 17.72
N LEU A 16 -32.30 20.19 16.79
CA LEU A 16 -32.42 18.76 17.11
C LEU A 16 -31.08 18.13 17.55
N PRO A 17 -31.09 17.21 18.53
CA PRO A 17 -29.90 16.44 18.94
C PRO A 17 -29.26 15.70 17.75
N ALA A 18 -27.94 15.56 17.74
CA ALA A 18 -27.18 15.12 16.55
C ALA A 18 -27.64 13.78 15.95
N HIS A 19 -28.23 12.88 16.75
CA HIS A 19 -28.74 11.58 16.30
C HIS A 19 -30.10 11.64 15.57
N LYS A 20 -30.80 12.78 15.60
CA LYS A 20 -32.10 13.01 14.92
C LYS A 20 -31.99 13.91 13.70
N ARG A 21 -30.80 14.46 13.41
CA ARG A 21 -30.59 15.22 12.18
C ARG A 21 -30.64 14.28 10.98
N ARG A 22 -31.08 14.79 9.82
CA ARG A 22 -31.26 14.07 8.55
C ARG A 22 -29.99 13.32 8.08
N THR A 23 -29.66 12.20 8.71
CA THR A 23 -28.65 11.24 8.28
C THR A 23 -29.15 9.82 8.56
N GLY A 24 -29.80 9.23 7.55
CA GLY A 24 -29.49 7.85 7.14
C GLY A 24 -30.15 6.67 7.84
N ARG A 25 -31.02 6.83 8.85
CA ARG A 25 -31.90 5.72 9.30
C ARG A 25 -33.36 6.09 9.12
N ILE A 26 -34.05 5.26 8.34
CA ILE A 26 -35.51 5.27 8.21
C ILE A 26 -36.00 4.25 9.25
N ALA A 27 -36.77 4.71 10.22
CA ALA A 27 -37.21 3.89 11.35
C ALA A 27 -38.49 3.10 11.05
N SER A 28 -39.31 3.57 10.10
CA SER A 28 -40.56 2.91 9.72
C SER A 28 -40.91 3.08 8.25
N LEU A 29 -41.77 2.19 7.75
CA LEU A 29 -42.26 2.21 6.37
C LEU A 29 -43.13 3.45 6.06
N SER A 30 -43.83 3.98 7.07
CA SER A 30 -44.58 5.24 6.98
C SER A 30 -43.67 6.45 6.76
N GLU A 31 -42.51 6.48 7.43
CA GLU A 31 -41.51 7.54 7.26
C GLU A 31 -40.89 7.51 5.86
N PHE A 32 -40.72 6.33 5.26
CA PHE A 32 -40.28 6.20 3.88
C PHE A 32 -41.31 6.78 2.90
N GLN A 33 -42.58 6.43 3.06
CA GLN A 33 -43.67 6.88 2.18
C GLN A 33 -43.83 8.40 2.20
N GLN A 34 -43.80 9.02 3.38
CA GLN A 34 -43.83 10.49 3.50
C GLN A 34 -42.62 11.17 2.86
N ARG A 35 -41.43 10.56 2.95
CA ARG A 35 -40.23 11.09 2.27
C ARG A 35 -40.35 10.99 0.76
N VAL A 36 -40.86 9.88 0.23
CA VAL A 36 -41.10 9.71 -1.22
C VAL A 36 -42.12 10.72 -1.74
N GLU A 37 -43.19 11.00 -0.99
CA GLU A 37 -44.16 12.05 -1.34
C GLU A 37 -43.56 13.46 -1.28
N SER A 38 -42.58 13.71 -0.41
CA SER A 38 -41.91 15.02 -0.36
C SER A 38 -41.02 15.30 -1.58
N TYR A 39 -40.57 14.26 -2.30
CA TYR A 39 -39.85 14.41 -3.59
C TYR A 39 -40.80 14.61 -4.78
N ARG A 40 -42.12 14.45 -4.59
CA ARG A 40 -43.16 14.56 -5.63
C ARG A 40 -43.31 15.97 -6.21
N HIS A 41 -42.73 16.99 -5.57
CA HIS A 41 -42.86 18.38 -5.99
C HIS A 41 -41.67 18.94 -6.80
N GLU A 42 -40.54 18.24 -6.90
CA GLU A 42 -39.33 18.78 -7.57
C GLU A 42 -38.99 18.16 -8.92
N ASP A 43 -39.33 16.89 -9.21
CA ASP A 43 -38.96 16.26 -10.49
C ASP A 43 -40.10 15.43 -11.11
N SER A 44 -40.57 15.88 -12.27
CA SER A 44 -41.67 15.27 -13.05
C SER A 44 -41.24 14.07 -13.91
N SER A 45 -40.01 13.56 -13.76
CA SER A 45 -39.46 12.49 -14.63
C SER A 45 -39.35 11.10 -13.97
N VAL A 46 -40.00 10.86 -12.83
CA VAL A 46 -39.95 9.56 -12.10
C VAL A 46 -41.20 8.70 -12.35
N GLY A 47 -41.84 8.85 -13.52
CA GLY A 47 -43.09 8.16 -13.86
C GLY A 47 -42.98 6.65 -14.08
N ASP A 48 -41.80 6.11 -14.41
CA ASP A 48 -41.66 4.74 -14.93
C ASP A 48 -41.35 3.65 -13.86
N TYR A 49 -41.35 4.00 -12.57
CA TYR A 49 -40.96 3.06 -11.49
C TYR A 49 -42.04 2.77 -10.43
N LEU A 50 -43.30 3.13 -10.68
CA LEU A 50 -44.39 2.81 -9.75
C LEU A 50 -45.44 1.94 -10.44
N VAL A 51 -45.65 0.74 -9.91
CA VAL A 51 -46.81 -0.10 -10.22
C VAL A 51 -47.98 0.47 -9.44
N ASP A 52 -49.06 0.82 -10.14
CA ASP A 52 -50.33 1.18 -9.53
C ASP A 52 -50.92 -0.06 -8.85
N VAL A 53 -51.18 0.02 -7.55
CA VAL A 53 -51.75 -1.09 -6.78
C VAL A 53 -53.19 -0.71 -6.46
N ASP A 54 -54.11 -1.33 -7.18
CA ASP A 54 -55.54 -1.27 -6.87
C ASP A 54 -55.77 -1.67 -5.41
N ALA A 55 -56.47 -0.83 -4.65
CA ALA A 55 -56.70 -0.96 -3.21
C ALA A 55 -57.65 -2.11 -2.81
N ARG A 56 -57.78 -3.15 -3.63
CA ARG A 56 -58.73 -4.27 -3.45
C ARG A 56 -58.16 -5.67 -3.68
N SER A 57 -56.85 -5.87 -3.81
CA SER A 57 -56.29 -7.22 -3.91
C SER A 57 -55.84 -7.76 -2.55
N GLU A 58 -56.28 -9.00 -2.26
CA GLU A 58 -56.10 -9.73 -1.01
C GLU A 58 -54.62 -9.88 -0.59
N ASP A 59 -54.37 -10.08 0.71
CA ASP A 59 -53.03 -10.27 1.32
C ASP A 59 -52.14 -11.30 0.61
N SER A 60 -52.74 -12.21 -0.17
CA SER A 60 -52.05 -13.17 -1.03
C SER A 60 -51.28 -12.50 -2.17
N ASP A 61 -51.82 -11.46 -2.80
CA ASP A 61 -51.17 -10.69 -3.88
C ASP A 61 -50.07 -9.78 -3.35
N LEU A 62 -50.22 -9.28 -2.12
CA LEU A 62 -49.20 -8.48 -1.43
C LEU A 62 -48.01 -9.36 -1.02
N LEU A 63 -48.26 -10.59 -0.55
CA LEU A 63 -47.23 -11.61 -0.31
C LEU A 63 -46.59 -12.13 -1.61
N VAL A 64 -47.35 -12.22 -2.71
CA VAL A 64 -46.82 -12.57 -4.04
C VAL A 64 -46.02 -11.41 -4.62
N ALA A 65 -46.41 -10.15 -4.40
CA ALA A 65 -45.67 -8.96 -4.76
C ALA A 65 -44.40 -8.83 -3.92
N PHE A 66 -44.47 -9.07 -2.59
CA PHE A 66 -43.29 -9.15 -1.72
C PHE A 66 -42.40 -10.34 -2.06
N ARG A 67 -42.95 -11.50 -2.45
CA ARG A 67 -42.16 -12.61 -2.99
C ARG A 67 -41.56 -12.27 -4.33
N LYS A 68 -42.26 -11.55 -5.21
CA LYS A 68 -41.72 -11.05 -6.49
C LYS A 68 -40.63 -10.02 -6.24
N TYR A 69 -40.78 -9.15 -5.25
CA TYR A 69 -39.84 -8.09 -4.89
C TYR A 69 -38.66 -8.64 -4.09
N ALA A 70 -38.85 -9.61 -3.21
CA ALA A 70 -37.80 -10.37 -2.54
C ALA A 70 -37.09 -11.32 -3.50
N ALA A 71 -37.82 -11.90 -4.47
CA ALA A 71 -37.23 -12.64 -5.59
C ALA A 71 -36.47 -11.70 -6.54
N GLN A 72 -36.91 -10.45 -6.73
CA GLN A 72 -36.19 -9.37 -7.42
C GLN A 72 -34.98 -8.85 -6.62
N ARG A 73 -35.05 -8.85 -5.28
CA ARG A 73 -33.90 -8.60 -4.41
C ARG A 73 -32.91 -9.76 -4.44
N SER A 74 -33.39 -10.98 -4.74
CA SER A 74 -32.57 -12.13 -5.13
C SER A 74 -32.24 -12.18 -6.64
N MET A 75 -32.72 -11.21 -7.42
CA MET A 75 -32.24 -10.96 -8.78
C MET A 75 -30.98 -10.09 -8.79
N SER A 76 -30.28 -10.00 -7.65
CA SER A 76 -28.83 -10.18 -7.67
C SER A 76 -28.54 -11.61 -8.13
N SER A 77 -28.77 -11.88 -9.42
CA SER A 77 -28.35 -13.13 -10.04
C SER A 77 -26.82 -13.16 -10.00
N ASP A 78 -26.34 -13.77 -8.94
CA ASP A 78 -24.98 -14.21 -8.66
C ASP A 78 -24.32 -14.69 -9.95
N SER A 79 -23.03 -14.46 -10.19
CA SER A 79 -21.94 -14.34 -9.24
C SER A 79 -20.88 -13.34 -9.75
N LEU A 80 -19.99 -12.90 -8.87
CA LEU A 80 -18.58 -12.67 -9.23
C LEU A 80 -17.78 -13.72 -8.40
N PHE A 81 -18.31 -14.94 -8.34
CA PHE A 81 -17.86 -16.13 -7.61
C PHE A 81 -18.33 -16.36 -6.15
N GLY A 82 -19.63 -16.16 -5.91
CA GLY A 82 -20.41 -16.88 -4.90
C GLY A 82 -21.92 -16.71 -5.13
N GLY A 83 -22.69 -17.81 -5.18
CA GLY A 83 -24.16 -17.86 -5.25
C GLY A 83 -24.76 -18.38 -6.58
N GLU A 84 -25.94 -19.01 -6.55
CA GLU A 84 -26.31 -20.21 -7.32
C GLU A 84 -26.62 -20.09 -8.83
N ARG A 85 -26.02 -21.01 -9.58
CA ARG A 85 -26.27 -21.38 -10.99
C ARG A 85 -27.76 -21.63 -11.31
N ALA A 86 -28.61 -21.86 -10.29
CA ALA A 86 -30.00 -22.28 -10.41
C ALA A 86 -30.99 -21.14 -10.74
N ARG A 87 -30.65 -19.87 -10.49
CA ARG A 87 -31.58 -18.72 -10.70
C ARG A 87 -31.31 -17.87 -11.95
N ALA A 88 -30.26 -18.17 -12.71
CA ALA A 88 -29.94 -17.37 -13.91
C ALA A 88 -30.90 -17.70 -15.06
N LYS A 89 -31.89 -16.84 -15.31
CA LYS A 89 -32.86 -16.95 -16.42
C LYS A 89 -32.20 -17.10 -17.81
N ASN A 90 -30.94 -16.66 -17.98
CA ASN A 90 -30.21 -16.78 -19.25
C ASN A 90 -28.73 -17.15 -19.03
N LYS A 91 -28.38 -18.40 -19.32
CA LYS A 91 -27.02 -18.96 -19.13
C LYS A 91 -25.95 -18.22 -19.93
N GLN A 92 -26.25 -17.81 -21.17
CA GLN A 92 -25.28 -17.15 -22.04
C GLN A 92 -24.88 -15.76 -21.51
N LYS A 93 -25.87 -15.00 -20.99
CA LYS A 93 -25.63 -13.68 -20.38
C LYS A 93 -24.78 -13.80 -19.11
N TYR A 94 -25.00 -14.85 -18.31
CA TYR A 94 -24.20 -15.16 -17.13
C TYR A 94 -22.73 -15.43 -17.51
N TYR A 95 -22.47 -16.37 -18.43
CA TYR A 95 -21.10 -16.69 -18.86
C TYR A 95 -20.37 -15.50 -19.48
N ARG A 96 -21.07 -14.68 -20.29
CA ARG A 96 -20.49 -13.45 -20.86
C ARG A 96 -20.07 -12.46 -19.77
N ARG A 97 -20.85 -12.36 -18.68
CA ARG A 97 -20.52 -11.48 -17.53
C ARG A 97 -19.31 -12.02 -16.75
N GLN A 98 -19.23 -13.33 -16.52
CA GLN A 98 -18.06 -13.94 -15.87
C GLN A 98 -16.79 -13.78 -16.70
N LEU A 99 -16.87 -14.03 -18.00
CA LEU A 99 -15.73 -13.87 -18.89
C LEU A 99 -15.24 -12.42 -18.90
N LYS A 100 -16.17 -11.45 -18.90
CA LYS A 100 -15.84 -10.03 -18.78
C LYS A 100 -15.18 -9.69 -17.44
N ALA A 101 -15.60 -10.34 -16.35
CA ALA A 101 -14.96 -10.19 -15.04
C ALA A 101 -13.51 -10.69 -15.03
N VAL A 102 -13.31 -11.91 -15.50
CA VAL A 102 -12.00 -12.54 -15.54
C VAL A 102 -11.08 -11.78 -16.49
N SER A 103 -11.57 -11.33 -17.65
CA SER A 103 -10.74 -10.54 -18.57
C SER A 103 -10.33 -9.20 -17.96
N PHE A 104 -11.20 -8.55 -17.19
CA PHE A 104 -10.84 -7.33 -16.45
C PHE A 104 -9.74 -7.58 -15.41
N LEU A 105 -9.87 -8.66 -14.62
CA LEU A 105 -8.90 -9.01 -13.58
C LEU A 105 -7.54 -9.37 -14.17
N VAL A 106 -7.51 -10.09 -15.29
CA VAL A 106 -6.28 -10.41 -16.03
C VAL A 106 -5.67 -9.14 -16.63
N LEU A 107 -6.49 -8.28 -17.27
CA LEU A 107 -6.02 -7.01 -17.84
C LEU A 107 -5.35 -6.13 -16.77
N LEU A 108 -5.87 -6.13 -15.55
CA LEU A 108 -5.28 -5.39 -14.44
C LEU A 108 -3.85 -5.87 -14.12
N GLY A 109 -3.62 -7.18 -14.10
CA GLY A 109 -2.29 -7.77 -13.94
C GLY A 109 -1.37 -7.51 -15.14
N VAL A 110 -1.91 -7.60 -16.36
CA VAL A 110 -1.18 -7.30 -17.62
C VAL A 110 -0.66 -5.87 -17.64
N ILE A 111 -1.40 -4.91 -17.08
CA ILE A 111 -0.95 -3.52 -16.94
C ILE A 111 0.01 -3.36 -15.75
N GLY A 112 -0.28 -4.03 -14.64
CA GLY A 112 0.47 -3.88 -13.39
C GLY A 112 1.92 -4.35 -13.44
N GLY A 113 2.25 -5.41 -14.19
CA GLY A 113 3.65 -5.85 -14.32
C GLY A 113 4.56 -4.83 -15.03
N PRO A 114 4.27 -4.47 -16.30
CA PRO A 114 5.12 -3.58 -17.09
C PRO A 114 5.16 -2.15 -16.54
N LEU A 115 4.05 -1.66 -15.99
CA LEU A 115 4.01 -0.32 -15.38
C LEU A 115 4.95 -0.24 -14.18
N ASN A 116 4.99 -1.25 -13.32
CA ASN A 116 5.93 -1.29 -12.20
C ASN A 116 7.39 -1.32 -12.69
N TYR A 117 7.69 -2.18 -13.67
CA TYR A 117 9.02 -2.27 -14.24
C TYR A 117 9.48 -0.92 -14.81
N GLY A 118 8.62 -0.23 -15.58
CA GLY A 118 8.92 1.09 -16.13
C GLY A 118 9.23 2.14 -15.05
N ILE A 119 8.40 2.23 -14.00
CA ILE A 119 8.64 3.14 -12.88
C ILE A 119 9.99 2.84 -12.21
N ARG A 120 10.25 1.57 -11.88
CA ARG A 120 11.49 1.16 -11.21
C ARG A 120 12.73 1.37 -12.08
N SER A 121 12.63 1.14 -13.38
CA SER A 121 13.73 1.37 -14.33
C SER A 121 14.11 2.85 -14.36
N VAL A 122 13.14 3.75 -14.46
CA VAL A 122 13.42 5.20 -14.47
C VAL A 122 13.99 5.67 -13.12
N CYS A 123 13.48 5.15 -12.00
CA CYS A 123 14.08 5.44 -10.69
C CYS A 123 15.55 5.01 -10.63
N GLN A 124 15.87 3.83 -11.18
CA GLN A 124 17.22 3.30 -11.18
C GLN A 124 18.16 4.13 -12.06
N GLU A 125 17.74 4.52 -13.27
CA GLU A 125 18.52 5.41 -14.15
C GLU A 125 18.86 6.75 -13.49
N LEU A 126 17.95 7.32 -12.68
CA LEU A 126 18.23 8.55 -11.93
C LEU A 126 19.27 8.36 -10.83
N LEU A 127 19.30 7.19 -10.18
CA LEU A 127 20.32 6.86 -9.19
C LEU A 127 21.66 6.55 -9.86
N ASP A 128 21.65 5.81 -10.97
CA ASP A 128 22.85 5.49 -11.75
C ASP A 128 23.49 6.76 -12.35
N LEU A 129 22.67 7.75 -12.73
CA LEU A 129 23.13 9.09 -13.14
C LEU A 129 23.94 9.76 -12.02
N ARG A 130 23.42 9.74 -10.77
CA ARG A 130 24.12 10.29 -9.61
C ARG A 130 25.47 9.60 -9.40
N ASP A 131 25.47 8.27 -9.46
CA ASP A 131 26.67 7.46 -9.22
C ASP A 131 27.72 7.69 -10.34
N THR A 132 27.27 7.91 -11.57
CA THR A 132 28.13 8.29 -12.71
C THR A 132 28.73 9.69 -12.54
N MET A 133 27.97 10.67 -12.06
CA MET A 133 28.51 12.02 -11.78
C MET A 133 29.59 12.00 -10.70
N ILE A 134 29.43 11.12 -9.72
CA ILE A 134 30.38 10.96 -8.61
C ILE A 134 31.65 10.26 -9.07
N SER A 135 31.53 9.23 -9.92
CA SER A 135 32.70 8.49 -10.42
C SER A 135 33.61 9.34 -11.32
N GLN A 136 33.05 10.36 -11.98
CA GLN A 136 33.80 11.32 -12.79
C GLN A 136 34.54 12.38 -11.96
N THR A 137 34.24 12.49 -10.66
CA THR A 137 34.77 13.55 -9.79
C THR A 137 35.81 13.00 -8.81
N THR A 138 37.02 13.56 -8.83
CA THR A 138 38.14 13.08 -8.01
C THR A 138 38.22 13.69 -6.61
N SER A 139 37.69 14.91 -6.41
CA SER A 139 37.75 15.58 -5.11
C SER A 139 36.58 15.17 -4.20
N GLU A 140 36.89 14.64 -3.02
CA GLU A 140 35.92 14.26 -1.97
C GLU A 140 34.87 15.32 -1.61
N PRO A 141 35.19 16.61 -1.39
CA PRO A 141 34.16 17.61 -1.11
C PRO A 141 33.20 17.80 -2.28
N ALA A 142 33.68 17.74 -3.52
CA ALA A 142 32.81 17.85 -4.69
C ALA A 142 31.90 16.62 -4.84
N ARG A 143 32.38 15.41 -4.53
CA ARG A 143 31.53 14.19 -4.50
C ARG A 143 30.39 14.35 -3.51
N TYR A 144 30.66 14.89 -2.33
CA TYR A 144 29.62 15.20 -1.34
C TYR A 144 28.62 16.26 -1.83
N PHE A 145 29.09 17.35 -2.44
CA PHE A 145 28.21 18.39 -3.00
C PHE A 145 27.37 17.88 -4.17
N ILE A 146 27.90 17.00 -5.01
CA ILE A 146 27.15 16.35 -6.09
C ILE A 146 26.09 15.40 -5.51
N TRP A 147 26.46 14.57 -4.52
CA TRP A 147 25.53 13.67 -3.85
C TRP A 147 24.35 14.40 -3.23
N THR A 148 24.65 15.39 -2.38
CA THR A 148 23.64 16.20 -1.69
C THR A 148 22.86 17.10 -2.67
N GLY A 149 23.53 17.65 -3.67
CA GLY A 149 22.93 18.46 -4.73
C GLY A 149 21.93 17.68 -5.58
N HIS A 150 22.27 16.45 -5.99
CA HIS A 150 21.35 15.56 -6.70
C HIS A 150 20.09 15.29 -5.87
N THR A 151 20.26 14.88 -4.61
CA THR A 151 19.14 14.63 -3.70
C THR A 151 18.27 15.87 -3.52
N LEU A 152 18.87 17.06 -3.41
CA LEU A 152 18.16 18.33 -3.26
C LEU A 152 17.34 18.68 -4.51
N VAL A 153 17.95 18.61 -5.70
CA VAL A 153 17.32 18.99 -6.97
C VAL A 153 16.13 18.10 -7.27
N PHE A 154 16.29 16.78 -7.24
CA PHE A 154 15.19 15.87 -7.54
C PHE A 154 14.09 15.88 -6.47
N SER A 155 14.44 16.12 -5.20
CA SER A 155 13.44 16.36 -4.15
C SER A 155 12.63 17.63 -4.43
N LEU A 156 13.28 18.73 -4.84
CA LEU A 156 12.58 19.97 -5.19
C LEU A 156 11.65 19.78 -6.39
N VAL A 157 12.12 19.09 -7.45
CA VAL A 157 11.29 18.76 -8.62
C VAL A 157 10.09 17.89 -8.22
N GLY A 158 10.29 16.87 -7.37
CA GLY A 158 9.21 16.04 -6.85
C GLY A 158 8.18 16.83 -6.03
N LEU A 159 8.64 17.81 -5.25
CA LEU A 159 7.76 18.71 -4.50
C LEU A 159 6.89 19.57 -5.43
N LEU A 160 7.51 20.15 -6.47
CA LEU A 160 6.83 20.98 -7.45
C LEU A 160 5.77 20.19 -8.23
N ILE A 161 6.11 18.97 -8.67
CA ILE A 161 5.14 18.08 -9.34
C ILE A 161 3.97 17.79 -8.42
N THR A 162 4.23 17.50 -7.15
CA THR A 162 3.16 17.18 -6.17
C THR A 162 2.21 18.35 -5.92
N ARG A 163 2.57 19.60 -6.27
CA ARG A 163 1.66 20.75 -6.19
C ARG A 163 0.54 20.71 -7.23
N ILE A 164 0.75 20.04 -8.36
CA ILE A 164 -0.28 19.89 -9.41
C ILE A 164 -1.49 19.15 -8.87
N ALA A 165 -1.26 18.07 -8.12
CA ALA A 165 -2.30 17.31 -7.44
C ALA A 165 -1.85 16.99 -5.99
N PRO A 166 -2.16 17.84 -5.00
CA PRO A 166 -1.71 17.65 -3.61
C PRO A 166 -2.25 16.37 -2.97
N VAL A 167 -3.34 15.82 -3.52
CA VAL A 167 -3.95 14.54 -3.11
C VAL A 167 -3.04 13.35 -3.41
N ALA A 168 -2.07 13.50 -4.33
CA ALA A 168 -1.09 12.46 -4.64
C ALA A 168 -0.07 12.22 -3.51
N ALA A 169 0.10 13.16 -2.58
CA ALA A 169 1.09 13.08 -1.50
C ALA A 169 0.88 11.85 -0.59
N GLY A 170 2.00 11.30 -0.11
CA GLY A 170 2.05 10.09 0.71
C GLY A 170 1.78 8.81 -0.07
N SER A 171 1.57 7.72 0.66
CA SER A 171 1.34 6.38 0.09
C SER A 171 -0.02 6.26 -0.62
N GLY A 172 -1.12 6.72 -0.03
CA GLY A 172 -2.47 6.48 -0.55
C GLY A 172 -3.13 5.22 0.04
N VAL A 173 -2.38 4.32 0.67
CA VAL A 173 -2.95 3.10 1.27
C VAL A 173 -3.95 3.40 2.38
N SER A 174 -3.73 4.43 3.22
CA SER A 174 -4.68 4.80 4.28
C SER A 174 -5.99 5.35 3.74
N GLN A 175 -5.94 6.17 2.68
CA GLN A 175 -7.12 6.65 1.97
C GLN A 175 -7.85 5.50 1.26
N MET A 176 -7.11 4.56 0.67
CA MET A 176 -7.70 3.35 0.07
C MET A 176 -8.42 2.50 1.11
N LYS A 177 -7.82 2.31 2.29
CA LYS A 177 -8.47 1.62 3.42
C LYS A 177 -9.79 2.28 3.81
N ALA A 178 -9.83 3.61 3.90
CA ALA A 178 -11.06 4.36 4.16
C ALA A 178 -12.13 4.12 3.06
N ILE A 179 -11.75 4.14 1.79
CA ILE A 179 -12.68 3.90 0.67
C ILE A 179 -13.21 2.46 0.70
N LEU A 180 -12.36 1.48 0.98
CA LEU A 180 -12.74 0.06 1.02
C LEU A 180 -13.63 -0.27 2.24
N THR A 181 -13.58 0.53 3.31
CA THR A 181 -14.58 0.47 4.40
C THR A 181 -15.94 1.08 4.05
N GLY A 182 -16.07 1.73 2.88
CA GLY A 182 -17.34 2.27 2.38
C GLY A 182 -17.48 3.79 2.44
N ILE A 183 -16.41 4.53 2.76
CA ILE A 183 -16.41 5.99 2.69
C ILE A 183 -16.44 6.41 1.22
N ASP A 184 -17.37 7.30 0.87
CA ASP A 184 -17.50 7.79 -0.50
C ASP A 184 -16.29 8.68 -0.87
N PRO A 185 -15.46 8.28 -1.85
CA PRO A 185 -14.32 9.08 -2.27
C PRO A 185 -14.72 10.45 -2.83
N GLN A 186 -15.90 10.59 -3.43
CA GLN A 186 -16.31 11.86 -4.07
C GLN A 186 -16.54 12.97 -3.04
N LEU A 187 -17.07 12.61 -1.86
CA LEU A 187 -17.42 13.56 -0.82
C LEU A 187 -16.22 13.91 0.08
N TYR A 188 -15.42 12.92 0.44
CA TYR A 188 -14.35 13.08 1.45
C TYR A 188 -12.94 13.20 0.89
N LEU A 189 -12.71 12.76 -0.35
CA LEU A 189 -11.39 12.70 -0.98
C LEU A 189 -11.48 13.17 -2.45
N PRO A 190 -11.87 14.43 -2.70
CA PRO A 190 -12.04 14.95 -4.05
C PRO A 190 -10.73 14.83 -4.83
N GLY A 191 -10.82 14.34 -6.06
CA GLY A 191 -9.69 14.16 -6.96
C GLY A 191 -8.74 13.00 -6.66
N TYR A 192 -9.08 12.13 -5.71
CA TYR A 192 -8.25 10.98 -5.35
C TYR A 192 -8.05 9.99 -6.51
N PHE A 193 -9.08 9.78 -7.33
CA PHE A 193 -9.03 8.91 -8.52
C PHE A 193 -8.80 9.64 -9.85
N ASP A 194 -8.46 10.93 -9.82
CA ASP A 194 -8.30 11.72 -11.04
C ASP A 194 -7.06 11.32 -11.83
N PHE A 195 -7.11 11.53 -13.14
CA PHE A 195 -5.98 11.25 -14.01
C PHE A 195 -4.78 12.16 -13.72
N ALA A 196 -5.03 13.42 -13.32
CA ALA A 196 -3.98 14.33 -12.86
C ALA A 196 -3.24 13.77 -11.62
N THR A 197 -3.97 13.15 -10.69
CA THR A 197 -3.40 12.47 -9.52
C THR A 197 -2.56 11.27 -9.93
N LEU A 198 -2.97 10.48 -10.94
CA LEU A 198 -2.18 9.37 -11.47
C LEU A 198 -0.81 9.83 -11.99
N VAL A 199 -0.80 10.81 -12.89
CA VAL A 199 0.44 11.34 -13.51
C VAL A 199 1.34 11.97 -12.45
N THR A 200 0.76 12.80 -11.57
CA THR A 200 1.48 13.44 -10.46
C THR A 200 2.10 12.40 -9.53
N LYS A 201 1.37 11.32 -9.23
CA LYS A 201 1.84 10.27 -8.32
C LYS A 201 2.99 9.47 -8.93
N ILE A 202 2.92 9.12 -10.21
CA ILE A 202 3.99 8.41 -10.91
C ILE A 202 5.26 9.28 -10.98
N LEU A 203 5.14 10.50 -11.51
CA LEU A 203 6.31 11.39 -11.69
C LEU A 203 6.90 11.84 -10.34
N GLY A 204 6.05 12.16 -9.37
CA GLY A 204 6.49 12.52 -8.02
C GLY A 204 7.15 11.36 -7.29
N LEU A 205 6.70 10.12 -7.50
CA LEU A 205 7.33 8.92 -6.95
C LEU A 205 8.70 8.65 -7.60
N ILE A 206 8.80 8.82 -8.91
CA ILE A 206 10.08 8.69 -9.64
C ILE A 206 11.08 9.70 -9.10
N CYS A 207 10.67 10.95 -8.87
CA CYS A 207 11.55 11.98 -8.32
C CYS A 207 11.91 11.73 -6.85
N SER A 208 10.97 11.26 -6.01
CA SER A 208 11.25 11.03 -4.59
C SER A 208 12.21 9.86 -4.36
N VAL A 209 12.02 8.76 -5.09
CA VAL A 209 12.91 7.59 -5.03
C VAL A 209 14.21 7.86 -5.79
N GLY A 210 14.16 8.47 -6.97
CA GLY A 210 15.33 8.82 -7.79
C GLY A 210 16.22 9.91 -7.18
N ALA A 211 15.70 10.73 -6.26
CA ALA A 211 16.50 11.62 -5.43
C ALA A 211 17.39 10.87 -4.41
N GLY A 212 17.08 9.61 -4.12
CA GLY A 212 17.72 8.84 -3.06
C GLY A 212 17.19 9.15 -1.66
N LEU A 213 15.95 9.64 -1.54
CA LEU A 213 15.29 9.73 -0.24
C LEU A 213 15.06 8.33 0.33
N VAL A 214 15.04 8.22 1.66
CA VAL A 214 14.73 6.95 2.36
C VAL A 214 13.23 6.69 2.32
N VAL A 215 12.73 6.32 1.13
CA VAL A 215 11.32 6.06 0.82
C VAL A 215 11.20 4.86 -0.12
N GLY A 216 10.06 4.17 -0.07
CA GLY A 216 9.73 3.05 -0.95
C GLY A 216 8.76 3.41 -2.07
N THR A 217 8.55 2.47 -3.01
CA THR A 217 7.59 2.63 -4.12
C THR A 217 6.21 2.05 -3.84
N GLU A 218 6.13 1.21 -2.81
CA GLU A 218 5.17 0.10 -2.78
C GLU A 218 3.76 0.59 -2.44
N GLY A 219 3.67 1.46 -1.44
CA GLY A 219 2.41 2.05 -1.01
C GLY A 219 1.78 2.96 -2.08
N ALA A 220 2.61 3.77 -2.74
CA ALA A 220 2.17 4.62 -3.85
C ALA A 220 1.67 3.79 -5.04
N TYR A 221 2.29 2.64 -5.29
CA TYR A 221 1.89 1.76 -6.39
C TYR A 221 0.52 1.11 -6.20
N VAL A 222 0.16 0.72 -4.96
CA VAL A 222 -1.21 0.27 -4.62
C VAL A 222 -2.25 1.33 -5.00
N HIS A 223 -1.96 2.60 -4.74
CA HIS A 223 -2.83 3.68 -5.15
C HIS A 223 -2.86 3.85 -6.67
N ILE A 224 -1.71 3.83 -7.35
CA ILE A 224 -1.61 3.91 -8.83
C ILE A 224 -2.49 2.85 -9.48
N MET A 225 -2.40 1.58 -9.05
CA MET A 225 -3.22 0.50 -9.59
C MET A 225 -4.71 0.70 -9.35
N SER A 226 -5.08 1.28 -8.21
CA SER A 226 -6.47 1.60 -7.90
C SER A 226 -7.03 2.72 -8.79
N ILE A 227 -6.21 3.72 -9.14
CA ILE A 227 -6.58 4.77 -10.12
C ILE A 227 -6.72 4.16 -11.52
N VAL A 228 -5.79 3.28 -11.93
CA VAL A 228 -5.87 2.55 -13.20
C VAL A 228 -7.18 1.74 -13.26
N THR A 229 -7.53 1.00 -12.20
CA THR A 229 -8.81 0.29 -12.10
C THR A 229 -10.00 1.24 -12.23
N HIS A 230 -9.97 2.40 -11.58
CA HIS A 230 -11.04 3.39 -11.66
C HIS A 230 -11.30 3.86 -13.10
N HIS A 231 -10.24 4.20 -13.83
CA HIS A 231 -10.35 4.64 -15.24
C HIS A 231 -10.71 3.49 -16.18
N LEU A 232 -10.18 2.29 -15.95
CA LEU A 232 -10.57 1.10 -16.73
C LEU A 232 -12.05 0.79 -16.59
N LEU A 233 -12.65 0.96 -15.40
CA LEU A 233 -14.09 0.76 -15.19
C LEU A 233 -14.97 1.77 -15.93
N ARG A 234 -14.43 2.96 -16.23
CA ARG A 234 -15.10 4.00 -17.03
C ARG A 234 -14.87 3.87 -18.54
N SER A 235 -13.90 3.05 -18.96
CA SER A 235 -13.63 2.79 -20.38
C SER A 235 -14.81 2.13 -21.09
N ARG A 236 -14.95 2.36 -22.41
CA ARG A 236 -16.06 1.84 -23.23
C ARG A 236 -16.25 0.33 -23.14
N PHE A 237 -15.16 -0.43 -22.94
CA PHE A 237 -15.21 -1.89 -22.84
C PHE A 237 -15.82 -2.39 -21.54
N TYR A 238 -15.62 -1.68 -20.42
CA TYR A 238 -16.05 -2.09 -19.08
C TYR A 238 -17.11 -1.18 -18.44
N CYS A 239 -17.55 -0.13 -19.16
CA CYS A 239 -18.63 0.73 -18.72
C CYS A 239 -19.90 -0.07 -18.36
N GLY A 240 -20.51 0.26 -17.22
CA GLY A 240 -21.70 -0.42 -16.69
C GLY A 240 -21.45 -1.81 -16.09
N PHE A 241 -20.21 -2.32 -16.09
CA PHE A 241 -19.88 -3.65 -15.53
C PHE A 241 -20.02 -3.69 -13.99
N SER A 242 -19.70 -2.58 -13.33
CA SER A 242 -19.69 -2.45 -11.87
C SER A 242 -20.35 -1.14 -11.42
N SER A 243 -21.63 -0.96 -11.77
CA SER A 243 -22.45 0.16 -11.29
C SER A 243 -22.75 0.07 -9.79
N HIS A 244 -22.78 -1.15 -9.26
CA HIS A 244 -23.00 -1.38 -7.83
C HIS A 244 -21.73 -1.12 -7.01
N LEU A 245 -21.89 -0.38 -5.92
CA LEU A 245 -20.81 -0.02 -4.99
C LEU A 245 -20.00 -1.26 -4.52
N ASN A 246 -20.68 -2.34 -4.14
CA ASN A 246 -20.04 -3.57 -3.65
C ASN A 246 -19.13 -4.21 -4.71
N GLY A 247 -19.57 -4.26 -5.96
CA GLY A 247 -18.75 -4.79 -7.06
C GLY A 247 -17.52 -3.92 -7.33
N ARG A 248 -17.66 -2.59 -7.20
CA ARG A 248 -16.54 -1.65 -7.41
C ARG A 248 -15.50 -1.76 -6.31
N ILE A 249 -15.93 -1.87 -5.05
CA ILE A 249 -15.04 -2.09 -3.89
C ILE A 249 -14.26 -3.41 -4.06
N GLN A 250 -14.92 -4.48 -4.51
CA GLN A 250 -14.25 -5.76 -4.77
C GLN A 250 -13.15 -5.66 -5.83
N LEU A 251 -13.39 -4.93 -6.92
CA LEU A 251 -12.39 -4.73 -7.98
C LEU A 251 -11.25 -3.81 -7.53
N LEU A 252 -11.53 -2.79 -6.70
CA LEU A 252 -10.49 -1.96 -6.08
C LEU A 252 -9.63 -2.74 -5.08
N ALA A 253 -10.23 -3.66 -4.32
CA ALA A 253 -9.48 -4.58 -3.47
C ALA A 253 -8.59 -5.53 -4.28
N ALA A 254 -9.10 -6.05 -5.41
CA ALA A 254 -8.27 -6.82 -6.35
C ALA A 254 -7.10 -5.98 -6.91
N ALA A 255 -7.33 -4.68 -7.20
CA ALA A 255 -6.27 -3.75 -7.62
C ALA A 255 -5.18 -3.55 -6.56
N CYS A 256 -5.56 -3.53 -5.28
CA CYS A 256 -4.60 -3.47 -4.19
C CYS A 256 -3.71 -4.72 -4.16
N ALA A 257 -4.31 -5.90 -4.32
CA ALA A 257 -3.57 -7.16 -4.41
C ALA A 257 -2.61 -7.19 -5.61
N VAL A 258 -3.06 -6.72 -6.80
CA VAL A 258 -2.19 -6.57 -7.99
C VAL A 258 -1.05 -5.61 -7.74
N GLY A 259 -1.31 -4.48 -7.08
CA GLY A 259 -0.27 -3.51 -6.74
C GLY A 259 0.87 -4.19 -5.99
N VAL A 260 0.56 -4.93 -4.93
CA VAL A 260 1.58 -5.62 -4.12
C VAL A 260 2.21 -6.79 -4.87
N SER A 261 1.43 -7.60 -5.58
CA SER A 261 1.97 -8.75 -6.30
C SER A 261 2.88 -8.37 -7.48
N SER A 262 2.57 -7.27 -8.18
CA SER A 262 3.40 -6.74 -9.26
C SER A 262 4.67 -6.05 -8.78
N LEU A 263 4.77 -5.65 -7.51
CA LEU A 263 5.99 -5.10 -6.92
C LEU A 263 7.00 -6.19 -6.54
N PHE A 264 6.48 -7.21 -5.87
CA PHE A 264 7.27 -8.24 -5.21
C PHE A 264 7.30 -9.57 -5.96
N SER A 265 6.53 -9.73 -7.04
CA SER A 265 6.24 -11.04 -7.64
C SER A 265 5.66 -12.04 -6.61
N SER A 266 4.93 -11.54 -5.61
CA SER A 266 4.37 -12.29 -4.48
C SER A 266 2.85 -12.29 -4.57
N PRO A 267 2.23 -13.26 -5.28
CA PRO A 267 0.79 -13.31 -5.45
C PRO A 267 0.05 -13.72 -4.16
N ILE A 268 0.55 -14.69 -3.40
CA ILE A 268 -0.12 -15.13 -2.16
C ILE A 268 0.01 -14.02 -1.12
N GLY A 269 1.23 -13.52 -0.93
CA GLY A 269 1.52 -12.44 0.00
C GLY A 269 0.75 -11.15 -0.34
N GLY A 270 0.67 -10.80 -1.63
CA GLY A 270 -0.07 -9.61 -2.08
C GLY A 270 -1.58 -9.68 -1.82
N VAL A 271 -2.21 -10.85 -2.00
CA VAL A 271 -3.63 -11.02 -1.67
C VAL A 271 -3.85 -10.97 -0.17
N LEU A 272 -3.03 -11.66 0.63
CA LEU A 272 -3.11 -11.62 2.09
C LEU A 272 -2.92 -10.20 2.62
N PHE A 273 -1.93 -9.47 2.11
CA PHE A 273 -1.68 -8.09 2.50
C PHE A 273 -2.86 -7.17 2.14
N SER A 274 -3.42 -7.33 0.94
CA SER A 274 -4.62 -6.61 0.56
C SER A 274 -5.75 -6.90 1.54
N MET A 275 -6.00 -8.16 1.90
CA MET A 275 -7.05 -8.51 2.86
C MET A 275 -6.80 -7.88 4.25
N GLU A 276 -5.60 -8.06 4.79
CA GLU A 276 -5.23 -7.58 6.13
C GLU A 276 -5.30 -6.06 6.26
N VAL A 277 -4.84 -5.33 5.24
CA VAL A 277 -4.74 -3.87 5.30
C VAL A 277 -6.05 -3.19 4.92
N THR A 278 -6.85 -3.77 4.02
CA THR A 278 -7.98 -3.06 3.42
C THR A 278 -9.34 -3.34 4.04
N ALA A 279 -9.57 -4.51 4.65
CA ALA A 279 -10.92 -4.94 5.00
C ALA A 279 -11.03 -5.47 6.44
N THR A 280 -12.06 -5.04 7.15
CA THR A 280 -12.53 -5.72 8.37
C THR A 280 -13.35 -6.97 8.04
N TYR A 281 -14.07 -6.93 6.90
CA TYR A 281 -14.85 -8.05 6.37
C TYR A 281 -14.41 -8.31 4.94
N TYR A 282 -13.88 -9.51 4.67
CA TYR A 282 -13.44 -9.89 3.34
C TYR A 282 -14.30 -11.01 2.78
N LEU A 283 -14.99 -10.74 1.67
CA LEU A 283 -15.88 -11.71 1.05
C LEU A 283 -15.06 -12.82 0.36
N MET A 284 -15.35 -14.09 0.62
CA MET A 284 -14.62 -15.20 0.00
C MET A 284 -14.68 -15.21 -1.54
N SER A 285 -15.77 -14.71 -2.12
CA SER A 285 -15.86 -14.49 -3.56
C SER A 285 -14.79 -13.49 -4.08
N ASN A 286 -14.40 -12.51 -3.27
CA ASN A 286 -13.37 -11.54 -3.63
C ASN A 286 -11.95 -12.12 -3.56
N TYR A 287 -11.74 -13.12 -2.70
CA TYR A 287 -10.46 -13.82 -2.57
C TYR A 287 -9.99 -14.39 -3.90
N VAL A 288 -10.86 -15.12 -4.59
CA VAL A 288 -10.54 -15.75 -5.88
C VAL A 288 -10.21 -14.68 -6.94
N LYS A 289 -10.93 -13.55 -6.96
CA LYS A 289 -10.67 -12.46 -7.92
C LYS A 289 -9.30 -11.84 -7.70
N ALA A 290 -9.00 -11.52 -6.43
CA ALA A 290 -7.74 -10.96 -6.04
C ALA A 290 -6.60 -11.90 -6.44
N PHE A 291 -6.75 -13.20 -6.22
CA PHE A 291 -5.79 -14.22 -6.66
C PHE A 291 -5.60 -14.25 -8.18
N ILE A 292 -6.67 -14.32 -8.97
CA ILE A 292 -6.58 -14.32 -10.44
C ILE A 292 -5.81 -13.09 -10.92
N SER A 293 -6.15 -11.92 -10.40
CA SER A 293 -5.49 -10.68 -10.78
C SER A 293 -4.03 -10.62 -10.29
N ALA A 294 -3.77 -11.06 -9.06
CA ALA A 294 -2.45 -10.99 -8.44
C ALA A 294 -1.45 -11.93 -9.12
N VAL A 295 -1.88 -13.15 -9.45
CA VAL A 295 -1.08 -14.11 -10.24
C VAL A 295 -0.80 -13.54 -11.63
N SER A 296 -1.81 -12.97 -12.29
CA SER A 296 -1.60 -12.31 -13.58
C SER A 296 -0.56 -11.18 -13.49
N GLY A 297 -0.60 -10.36 -12.44
CA GLY A 297 0.37 -9.29 -12.18
C GLY A 297 1.79 -9.80 -11.94
N ALA A 298 1.95 -10.88 -11.17
CA ALA A 298 3.24 -11.50 -10.90
C ALA A 298 3.84 -12.15 -12.16
N VAL A 299 3.03 -12.88 -12.93
CA VAL A 299 3.43 -13.47 -14.22
C VAL A 299 3.86 -12.37 -15.19
N MET A 300 3.10 -11.27 -15.28
CA MET A 300 3.43 -10.19 -16.21
C MET A 300 4.70 -9.45 -15.83
N LEU A 301 4.96 -9.26 -14.53
CA LEU A 301 6.24 -8.71 -14.07
C LEU A 301 7.41 -9.59 -14.51
N ARG A 302 7.33 -10.91 -14.26
CA ARG A 302 8.38 -11.86 -14.67
C ARG A 302 8.58 -11.88 -16.18
N LEU A 303 7.50 -11.90 -16.95
CA LEU A 303 7.56 -11.83 -18.40
C LEU A 303 8.27 -10.54 -18.86
N THR A 304 7.92 -9.40 -18.28
CA THR A 304 8.54 -8.11 -18.61
C THR A 304 10.04 -8.12 -18.32
N LEU A 305 10.45 -8.68 -17.17
CA LEU A 305 11.86 -8.79 -16.79
C LEU A 305 12.66 -9.65 -17.78
N VAL A 306 12.09 -10.79 -18.21
CA VAL A 306 12.72 -11.68 -19.19
C VAL A 306 12.86 -11.00 -20.55
N LEU A 307 11.81 -10.30 -21.01
CA LEU A 307 11.82 -9.59 -22.28
C LEU A 307 12.81 -8.43 -22.28
N ALA A 308 12.90 -7.68 -21.18
CA ALA A 308 13.73 -6.48 -21.10
C ALA A 308 15.23 -6.76 -20.90
N LYS A 309 15.60 -7.80 -20.14
CA LYS A 309 17.01 -8.11 -19.82
C LYS A 309 17.61 -9.26 -20.64
N SER A 310 16.85 -9.83 -21.59
CA SER A 310 17.25 -10.93 -22.49
C SER A 310 17.95 -12.13 -21.82
N THR A 311 17.80 -12.31 -20.51
CA THR A 311 18.48 -13.34 -19.73
C THR A 311 17.44 -14.36 -19.25
N SER A 312 17.37 -15.51 -19.95
CA SER A 312 16.41 -16.59 -19.72
C SER A 312 16.34 -17.10 -18.26
N LYS A 313 17.46 -17.01 -17.51
CA LYS A 313 17.56 -17.50 -16.12
C LYS A 313 16.76 -16.69 -15.08
N GLN A 314 16.30 -15.47 -15.38
CA GLN A 314 15.53 -14.64 -14.45
C GLN A 314 14.02 -14.92 -14.45
N ALA A 315 13.54 -15.80 -15.33
CA ALA A 315 12.12 -16.20 -15.39
C ALA A 315 11.69 -17.03 -14.17
N THR A 316 12.62 -17.82 -13.62
CA THR A 316 12.34 -18.86 -12.62
C THR A 316 12.80 -18.49 -11.21
N THR A 317 13.79 -17.60 -11.06
CA THR A 317 14.34 -17.21 -9.76
C THR A 317 13.50 -16.13 -9.08
N ALA A 318 13.33 -16.22 -7.77
CA ALA A 318 12.72 -15.17 -6.96
C ALA A 318 13.52 -13.85 -7.08
N ILE A 319 12.88 -12.69 -6.84
CA ILE A 319 13.51 -11.37 -7.08
C ILE A 319 14.77 -11.18 -6.20
N LEU A 320 14.76 -11.74 -4.99
CA LEU A 320 15.86 -11.75 -4.04
C LEU A 320 16.23 -13.19 -3.71
N ALA A 321 16.41 -14.04 -4.73
CA ALA A 321 16.71 -15.44 -4.53
C ALA A 321 17.89 -15.64 -3.57
N THR A 322 17.64 -16.35 -2.47
CA THR A 322 18.64 -16.81 -1.52
C THR A 322 18.63 -18.33 -1.55
N SER A 323 19.80 -18.93 -1.37
CA SER A 323 19.90 -20.36 -1.09
C SER A 323 20.62 -20.49 0.22
N PHE A 324 19.90 -20.90 1.25
CA PHE A 324 20.55 -21.33 2.47
C PHE A 324 20.86 -22.83 2.41
N GLY A 325 21.94 -23.29 3.06
CA GLY A 325 22.33 -24.71 3.06
C GLY A 325 21.22 -25.67 3.54
N ASP A 326 21.44 -26.99 3.41
CA ASP A 326 20.40 -28.03 3.58
C ASP A 326 19.60 -27.96 4.90
N ASN A 327 20.17 -27.40 5.97
CA ASN A 327 19.51 -27.13 7.25
C ASN A 327 19.79 -25.68 7.72
N PRO A 328 18.96 -24.70 7.36
CA PRO A 328 19.26 -23.30 7.60
C PRO A 328 19.00 -22.84 9.05
N PHE A 329 18.26 -23.62 9.84
CA PHE A 329 18.03 -23.36 11.26
C PHE A 329 17.81 -24.64 12.05
N SER A 330 18.20 -24.62 13.33
CA SER A 330 17.85 -25.65 14.31
C SER A 330 16.61 -25.24 15.12
N ILE A 331 15.81 -26.21 15.58
CA ILE A 331 14.61 -25.94 16.41
C ILE A 331 14.96 -25.13 17.67
N GLY A 332 16.15 -25.36 18.24
CA GLY A 332 16.66 -24.61 19.40
C GLY A 332 16.86 -23.11 19.15
N GLU A 333 16.93 -22.67 17.90
CA GLU A 333 17.08 -21.25 17.53
C GLU A 333 15.76 -20.48 17.54
N ILE A 334 14.60 -21.14 17.50
CA ILE A 334 13.28 -20.48 17.43
C ILE A 334 13.08 -19.43 18.56
N PRO A 335 13.45 -19.70 19.83
CA PRO A 335 13.42 -18.67 20.87
C PRO A 335 14.27 -17.43 20.58
N LEU A 336 15.41 -17.59 19.89
CA LEU A 336 16.28 -16.47 19.49
C LEU A 336 15.62 -15.63 18.40
N TYR A 337 14.95 -16.27 17.43
CA TYR A 337 14.13 -15.56 16.43
C TYR A 337 12.98 -14.77 17.07
N MET A 338 12.29 -15.36 18.07
CA MET A 338 11.25 -14.65 18.82
C MET A 338 11.80 -13.46 19.61
N LEU A 339 12.95 -13.63 20.26
CA LEU A 339 13.62 -12.56 21.01
C LEU A 339 14.03 -11.41 20.09
N MET A 340 14.66 -11.72 18.95
CA MET A 340 15.01 -10.73 17.93
C MET A 340 13.76 -9.99 17.43
N GLY A 341 12.68 -10.72 17.14
CA GLY A 341 11.39 -10.15 16.75
C GLY A 341 10.85 -9.19 17.81
N ALA A 342 10.88 -9.57 19.09
CA ALA A 342 10.45 -8.73 20.19
C ALA A 342 11.26 -7.41 20.29
N ILE A 343 12.59 -7.48 20.14
CA ILE A 343 13.45 -6.29 20.14
C ILE A 343 13.11 -5.38 18.95
N LEU A 344 12.97 -5.95 17.75
CA LEU A 344 12.59 -5.20 16.55
C LEU A 344 11.21 -4.56 16.67
N GLY A 345 10.25 -5.21 17.34
CA GLY A 345 8.93 -4.62 17.59
C GLY A 345 8.96 -3.41 18.53
N LEU A 346 9.84 -3.42 19.54
CA LEU A 346 10.10 -2.26 20.40
C LEU A 346 10.75 -1.11 19.62
N LEU A 347 11.78 -1.40 18.83
CA LEU A 347 12.44 -0.41 17.96
C LEU A 347 11.47 0.20 16.94
N CYS A 348 10.62 -0.63 16.33
CA CYS A 348 9.60 -0.18 15.40
C CYS A 348 8.58 0.75 16.09
N THR A 349 8.20 0.45 17.33
CA THR A 349 7.33 1.34 18.11
C THR A 349 7.99 2.70 18.33
N ALA A 350 9.27 2.76 18.67
CA ALA A 350 10.00 4.01 18.81
C ALA A 350 10.02 4.82 17.49
N MET A 351 10.26 4.14 16.36
CA MET A 351 10.20 4.75 15.03
C MET A 351 8.80 5.30 14.69
N ILE A 352 7.73 4.56 15.01
CA ILE A 352 6.34 5.00 14.78
C ILE A 352 6.00 6.21 15.67
N LYS A 353 6.49 6.25 16.92
CA LYS A 353 6.34 7.42 17.80
C LYS A 353 7.06 8.64 17.24
N LEU A 354 8.29 8.47 16.74
CA LEU A 354 9.02 9.54 16.07
C LEU A 354 8.26 10.06 14.84
N LEU A 355 7.74 9.16 14.00
CA LEU A 355 6.88 9.52 12.86
C LEU A 355 5.67 10.35 13.29
N ARG A 356 4.99 9.94 14.37
CA ARG A 356 3.84 10.69 14.92
C ARG A 356 4.25 12.10 15.32
N VAL A 357 5.29 12.25 16.15
CA VAL A 357 5.78 13.55 16.62
C VAL A 357 6.14 14.48 15.46
N VAL A 358 6.86 13.97 14.47
CA VAL A 358 7.24 14.74 13.27
C VAL A 358 6.00 15.13 12.45
N ALA A 359 5.07 14.20 12.24
CA ALA A 359 3.86 14.45 11.47
C ALA A 359 2.93 15.46 12.15
N GLU A 360 2.78 15.39 13.48
CA GLU A 360 1.98 16.31 14.30
C GLU A 360 2.62 17.70 14.33
N ALA A 361 3.93 17.80 14.58
CA ALA A 361 4.65 19.07 14.52
C ALA A 361 4.49 19.77 13.16
N ARG A 362 4.66 19.02 12.05
CA ARG A 362 4.44 19.55 10.68
C ARG A 362 2.99 19.91 10.40
N ARG A 363 2.02 19.23 11.03
CA ARG A 363 0.59 19.54 10.92
C ARG A 363 0.26 20.85 11.64
N ASP A 364 0.77 21.02 12.85
CA ASP A 364 0.49 22.19 13.69
C ASP A 364 1.14 23.44 13.13
N LEU A 365 2.38 23.33 12.65
CA LEU A 365 3.04 24.41 11.92
C LEU A 365 2.29 24.81 10.64
N ARG A 366 1.67 23.86 9.92
CA ARG A 366 0.83 24.14 8.74
C ARG A 366 -0.48 24.84 9.07
N LYS A 367 -1.09 24.51 10.21
CA LYS A 367 -2.33 25.15 10.70
C LYS A 367 -2.10 26.53 11.29
N SER A 368 -0.86 26.88 11.61
CA SER A 368 -0.54 28.19 12.19
C SER A 368 -0.94 29.33 11.25
N SER A 369 -1.44 30.43 11.83
CA SER A 369 -1.84 31.63 11.07
C SER A 369 -0.64 32.34 10.42
N GLN A 370 0.55 32.20 11.01
CA GLN A 370 1.76 32.87 10.57
C GLN A 370 2.28 32.34 9.22
N ALA A 371 2.38 33.21 8.22
CA ALA A 371 2.80 32.86 6.86
C ALA A 371 4.21 32.24 6.79
N TRP A 372 5.16 32.74 7.60
CA TRP A 372 6.53 32.21 7.63
C TRP A 372 6.59 30.74 8.09
N LYS A 373 5.71 30.30 9.01
CA LYS A 373 5.62 28.90 9.44
C LYS A 373 5.10 27.99 8.32
N LYS A 374 4.19 28.49 7.50
CA LYS A 374 3.70 27.76 6.30
C LYS A 374 4.82 27.62 5.29
N VAL A 375 5.54 28.69 4.97
CA VAL A 375 6.69 28.66 4.06
C VAL A 375 7.77 27.71 4.58
N LEU A 376 8.04 27.73 5.89
CA LEU A 376 9.00 26.84 6.53
C LEU A 376 8.64 25.37 6.30
N VAL A 377 7.43 24.94 6.64
CA VAL A 377 7.04 23.52 6.48
C VAL A 377 6.89 23.11 5.03
N GLU A 378 6.50 24.03 4.16
CA GLU A 378 6.21 23.70 2.78
C GLU A 378 7.44 23.69 1.87
N TRP A 379 8.47 24.47 2.17
CA TRP A 379 9.66 24.61 1.33
C TRP A 379 10.95 24.33 2.08
N ILE A 380 11.15 24.93 3.25
CA ILE A 380 12.41 24.83 3.98
C ILE A 380 12.59 23.43 4.56
N ASP A 381 11.58 22.89 5.24
CA ASP A 381 11.61 21.57 5.89
C ASP A 381 11.89 20.43 4.89
N PRO A 382 11.23 20.32 3.72
CA PRO A 382 11.59 19.32 2.71
C PRO A 382 13.04 19.43 2.21
N LEU A 383 13.55 20.65 2.02
CA LEU A 383 14.93 20.87 1.57
C LEU A 383 15.93 20.51 2.66
N VAL A 384 15.64 20.86 3.92
CA VAL A 384 16.46 20.46 5.08
C VAL A 384 16.50 18.94 5.23
N VAL A 385 15.37 18.26 5.04
CA VAL A 385 15.31 16.79 5.06
C VAL A 385 16.09 16.19 3.91
N ALA A 386 16.03 16.78 2.71
CA ALA A 386 16.81 16.31 1.56
C ALA A 386 18.31 16.45 1.81
N VAL A 387 18.76 17.58 2.37
CA VAL A 387 20.16 17.77 2.78
C VAL A 387 20.54 16.75 3.84
N LEU A 388 19.74 16.61 4.89
CA LEU A 388 19.97 15.64 5.98
C LEU A 388 20.05 14.21 5.47
N CYS A 389 19.17 13.84 4.52
CA CYS A 389 19.18 12.55 3.87
C CYS A 389 20.47 12.36 3.07
N GLY A 390 20.86 13.35 2.25
CA GLY A 390 22.12 13.32 1.50
C GLY A 390 23.35 13.21 2.42
N THR A 391 23.37 13.93 3.54
CA THR A 391 24.49 13.89 4.49
C THR A 391 24.58 12.57 5.22
N LEU A 392 23.47 12.08 5.77
CA LEU A 392 23.45 10.86 6.58
C LEU A 392 23.58 9.60 5.74
N THR A 393 23.31 9.67 4.43
CA THR A 393 23.62 8.57 3.50
C THR A 393 25.07 8.63 3.04
N TYR A 394 25.63 9.80 2.74
CA TYR A 394 27.01 9.91 2.23
C TYR A 394 28.09 9.65 3.29
N VAL A 395 27.99 10.32 4.44
CA VAL A 395 29.06 10.40 5.46
C VAL A 395 29.47 9.03 6.05
N PRO A 396 28.53 8.11 6.38
CA PRO A 396 28.91 6.83 6.98
C PRO A 396 29.70 5.91 6.04
N GLY A 397 29.48 6.04 4.73
CA GLY A 397 30.18 5.28 3.70
C GLY A 397 29.25 4.58 2.70
N GLU A 398 29.86 3.84 1.79
CA GLU A 398 29.20 3.22 0.61
C GLU A 398 28.05 2.28 0.96
N PHE A 399 28.06 1.65 2.14
CA PHE A 399 26.97 0.77 2.59
C PHE A 399 25.63 1.50 2.76
N ALA A 400 25.64 2.82 2.99
CA ALA A 400 24.44 3.65 3.12
C ALA A 400 24.06 4.37 1.81
N HIS A 401 24.86 4.23 0.74
CA HIS A 401 24.61 4.88 -0.55
C HIS A 401 23.46 4.24 -1.32
N SER A 402 23.30 2.92 -1.22
CA SER A 402 22.22 2.18 -1.87
C SER A 402 21.01 2.01 -0.94
N THR A 403 19.92 2.72 -1.23
CA THR A 403 18.62 2.61 -0.54
C THR A 403 17.64 1.66 -1.26
N THR A 404 18.11 0.94 -2.28
CA THR A 404 17.28 0.11 -3.17
C THR A 404 17.04 -1.29 -2.60
N ILE A 405 16.02 -1.99 -3.10
CA ILE A 405 15.72 -3.38 -2.75
C ILE A 405 16.92 -4.33 -2.93
N TYR A 406 17.87 -4.02 -3.82
CA TYR A 406 19.10 -4.81 -4.03
C TYR A 406 20.05 -4.77 -2.82
N THR A 407 19.95 -3.77 -1.94
CA THR A 407 20.67 -3.76 -0.66
C THR A 407 20.24 -4.92 0.24
N LEU A 408 19.03 -5.44 0.06
CA LEU A 408 18.58 -6.64 0.78
C LEU A 408 19.33 -7.89 0.31
N SER A 409 19.65 -8.03 -0.98
CA SER A 409 20.37 -9.21 -1.46
C SER A 409 21.78 -9.29 -0.88
N THR A 410 22.42 -8.15 -0.62
CA THR A 410 23.72 -8.13 0.08
C THR A 410 23.60 -8.47 1.56
N LEU A 411 22.49 -8.11 2.22
CA LEU A 411 22.27 -8.43 3.65
C LEU A 411 21.87 -9.90 3.88
N PHE A 412 21.20 -10.51 2.90
CA PHE A 412 20.71 -11.89 2.98
C PHE A 412 21.76 -12.95 2.60
N THR A 413 22.99 -12.58 2.27
CA THR A 413 24.03 -13.54 1.90
C THR A 413 24.36 -14.50 3.04
N GLU A 414 24.69 -15.75 2.74
CA GLU A 414 25.25 -16.67 3.75
C GLU A 414 26.68 -16.30 4.14
N SER A 415 27.46 -15.86 3.15
CA SER A 415 28.85 -15.47 3.31
C SER A 415 28.99 -14.16 4.11
N GLU A 416 30.23 -13.85 4.49
CA GLU A 416 30.59 -12.52 4.96
C GLU A 416 30.14 -11.43 3.97
N LEU A 417 29.83 -10.23 4.48
CA LEU A 417 29.42 -9.12 3.63
C LEU A 417 30.62 -8.69 2.74
N PRO A 418 30.36 -8.03 1.60
CA PRO A 418 31.42 -7.57 0.72
C PRO A 418 32.44 -6.68 1.44
N GLU A 419 33.71 -6.74 1.06
CA GLU A 419 34.78 -5.94 1.69
C GLU A 419 34.48 -4.42 1.68
N SER A 420 33.72 -3.93 0.69
CA SER A 420 33.27 -2.53 0.61
C SER A 420 32.37 -2.11 1.79
N TRP A 421 31.74 -3.06 2.48
CA TRP A 421 30.87 -2.83 3.64
C TRP A 421 31.63 -2.81 4.98
N PHE A 422 32.93 -3.12 5.00
CA PHE A 422 33.70 -3.30 6.23
C PHE A 422 34.95 -2.41 6.31
N LYS A 423 34.81 -1.09 6.08
CA LYS A 423 35.95 -0.16 6.24
C LYS A 423 36.46 -0.04 7.68
N ILE A 424 35.58 -0.09 8.67
CA ILE A 424 35.94 0.04 10.11
C ILE A 424 35.67 -1.28 10.85
N SER A 425 34.43 -1.76 10.82
CA SER A 425 34.02 -3.03 11.42
C SER A 425 32.65 -3.42 10.89
N LYS A 426 32.39 -4.73 10.79
CA LYS A 426 31.05 -5.26 10.49
C LYS A 426 29.97 -4.81 11.45
N PHE A 427 30.30 -4.72 12.73
CA PHE A 427 29.36 -4.29 13.76
C PHE A 427 29.04 -2.79 13.67
N TYR A 428 30.00 -1.98 13.22
CA TYR A 428 29.80 -0.54 13.02
C TYR A 428 28.77 -0.29 11.92
N THR A 429 28.98 -0.87 10.73
CA THR A 429 28.08 -0.67 9.59
C THR A 429 26.69 -1.24 9.85
N LEU A 430 26.60 -2.43 10.45
CA LEU A 430 25.34 -3.07 10.79
C LEU A 430 24.58 -2.40 11.96
N SER A 431 25.25 -1.59 12.79
CA SER A 431 24.58 -0.79 13.83
C SER A 431 24.10 0.57 13.29
N ILE A 432 24.90 1.20 12.41
CA ILE A 432 24.63 2.54 11.92
C ILE A 432 23.59 2.56 10.81
N LEU A 433 23.62 1.59 9.89
CA LEU A 433 22.64 1.48 8.82
C LEU A 433 21.18 1.47 9.33
N PRO A 434 20.78 0.57 10.26
CA PRO A 434 19.41 0.57 10.77
C PRO A 434 19.10 1.85 11.56
N ALA A 435 20.06 2.44 12.28
CA ALA A 435 19.86 3.69 13.01
C ALA A 435 19.53 4.86 12.07
N ILE A 436 20.26 4.99 10.96
CA ILE A 436 20.01 6.00 9.93
C ILE A 436 18.62 5.81 9.33
N PHE A 437 18.27 4.58 8.94
CA PHE A 437 16.97 4.30 8.33
C PHE A 437 15.81 4.53 9.30
N MET A 438 15.94 4.12 10.58
CA MET A 438 14.94 4.38 11.61
C MET A 438 14.71 5.88 11.87
N PHE A 439 15.74 6.70 11.70
CA PHE A 439 15.63 8.16 11.89
C PHE A 439 15.14 8.88 10.62
N LEU A 440 15.73 8.60 9.46
CA LEU A 440 15.41 9.27 8.20
C LEU A 440 14.03 8.89 7.66
N LEU A 441 13.59 7.64 7.84
CA LEU A 441 12.31 7.18 7.29
C LEU A 441 11.13 8.02 7.80
N PRO A 442 10.92 8.21 9.12
CA PRO A 442 9.92 9.14 9.66
C PRO A 442 9.97 10.56 9.07
N MET A 443 11.18 11.09 8.88
CA MET A 443 11.40 12.44 8.35
C MET A 443 11.02 12.54 6.87
N CYS A 444 11.33 11.52 6.07
CA CYS A 444 11.05 11.48 4.64
C CYS A 444 9.57 11.22 4.33
N ILE A 445 8.92 10.26 5.01
CA ILE A 445 7.55 9.87 4.68
C ILE A 445 6.49 10.88 5.12
N SER A 446 6.82 11.77 6.05
CA SER A 446 5.93 12.84 6.49
C SER A 446 5.98 14.09 5.60
N LEU A 447 6.82 14.08 4.55
CA LEU A 447 6.85 15.10 3.50
C LEU A 447 5.61 15.02 2.60
N LYS A 448 5.25 16.15 1.96
CA LYS A 448 4.17 16.20 0.96
C LYS A 448 4.65 15.71 -0.41
N MET A 449 5.13 14.47 -0.49
CA MET A 449 5.54 13.80 -1.74
C MET A 449 4.95 12.39 -1.79
N PRO A 450 4.76 11.78 -2.97
CA PRO A 450 4.46 10.36 -3.09
C PRO A 450 5.58 9.51 -2.51
N THR A 451 5.25 8.66 -1.54
CA THR A 451 6.22 7.86 -0.79
C THR A 451 5.65 6.50 -0.38
N GLY A 452 6.53 5.55 -0.10
CA GLY A 452 6.24 4.25 0.50
C GLY A 452 7.11 4.02 1.73
N VAL A 453 6.70 3.07 2.57
CA VAL A 453 7.38 2.76 3.85
C VAL A 453 8.11 1.41 3.79
N TRP A 454 7.72 0.54 2.86
CA TRP A 454 8.08 -0.88 2.85
C TRP A 454 9.58 -1.14 2.73
N VAL A 455 10.21 -0.78 1.60
CA VAL A 455 11.64 -1.11 1.37
C VAL A 455 12.57 -0.58 2.47
N PRO A 456 12.45 0.68 2.92
CA PRO A 456 13.27 1.18 4.03
C PRO A 456 13.10 0.40 5.34
N THR A 457 11.87 0.02 5.69
CA THR A 457 11.64 -0.82 6.89
C THR A 457 12.28 -2.20 6.74
N PHE A 458 12.22 -2.79 5.54
CA PHE A 458 12.88 -4.06 5.27
C PHE A 458 14.40 -3.96 5.40
N ILE A 459 15.01 -2.89 4.87
CA ILE A 459 16.47 -2.70 4.96
C ILE A 459 16.90 -2.50 6.42
N GLY A 460 16.19 -1.66 7.18
CA GLY A 460 16.48 -1.46 8.60
C GLY A 460 16.33 -2.75 9.42
N GLY A 461 15.26 -3.51 9.17
CA GLY A 461 15.04 -4.82 9.80
C GLY A 461 16.09 -5.85 9.41
N ALA A 462 16.47 -5.91 8.13
CA ALA A 462 17.49 -6.81 7.61
C ALA A 462 18.86 -6.53 8.22
N ALA A 463 19.25 -5.25 8.29
CA ALA A 463 20.53 -4.84 8.84
C ALA A 463 20.64 -5.19 10.34
N PHE A 464 19.58 -4.93 11.11
CA PHE A 464 19.54 -5.31 12.52
C PHE A 464 19.47 -6.84 12.71
N GLY A 465 18.70 -7.55 11.88
CA GLY A 465 18.65 -9.02 11.92
C GLY A 465 20.02 -9.63 11.61
N ARG A 466 20.74 -9.07 10.62
CA ARG A 466 22.12 -9.46 10.31
C ARG A 466 23.05 -9.17 11.49
N LEU A 467 22.94 -8.00 12.11
CA LEU A 467 23.70 -7.64 13.32
C LEU A 467 23.52 -8.68 14.43
N PHE A 468 22.27 -9.08 14.68
CA PHE A 468 21.93 -10.08 15.69
C PHE A 468 22.52 -11.46 15.35
N GLY A 469 22.40 -11.89 14.09
CA GLY A 469 23.00 -13.14 13.61
C GLY A 469 24.52 -13.16 13.75
N GLU A 470 25.20 -12.10 13.28
CA GLU A 470 26.66 -11.97 13.42
C GLU A 470 27.10 -11.95 14.89
N ALA A 471 26.35 -11.26 15.76
CA ALA A 471 26.62 -11.26 17.19
C ALA A 471 26.49 -12.67 17.79
N LEU A 472 25.45 -13.43 17.43
CA LEU A 472 25.28 -14.82 17.87
C LEU A 472 26.42 -15.72 17.40
N THR A 473 26.83 -15.62 16.13
CA THR A 473 27.94 -16.41 15.59
C THR A 473 29.26 -16.11 16.33
N THR A 474 29.47 -14.84 16.74
CA THR A 474 30.67 -14.46 17.51
C THR A 474 30.62 -14.85 19.00
N LEU A 475 29.47 -14.71 19.65
CA LEU A 475 29.30 -14.99 21.09
C LEU A 475 29.10 -16.48 21.39
N PHE A 476 28.40 -17.19 20.49
CA PHE A 476 28.04 -18.59 20.65
C PHE A 476 28.30 -19.37 19.34
N PRO A 477 29.58 -19.63 18.99
CA PRO A 477 29.93 -20.34 17.75
C PRO A 477 29.30 -21.74 17.63
N SER A 478 28.99 -22.39 18.76
CA SER A 478 28.39 -23.73 18.82
C SER A 478 26.96 -23.80 18.30
N ILE A 479 26.26 -22.67 18.17
CA ILE A 479 24.87 -22.63 17.68
C ILE A 479 24.82 -22.82 16.15
N GLY A 480 25.89 -22.46 15.43
CA GLY A 480 25.91 -22.54 13.96
C GLY A 480 24.91 -21.58 13.28
N ALA A 481 24.58 -20.46 13.93
CA ALA A 481 23.62 -19.48 13.43
C ALA A 481 24.06 -18.92 12.07
N THR A 482 23.13 -18.91 11.10
CA THR A 482 23.32 -18.39 9.74
C THR A 482 22.90 -16.90 9.67
N PRO A 483 23.84 -15.94 9.61
CA PRO A 483 23.48 -14.52 9.77
C PRO A 483 22.50 -13.99 8.71
N GLY A 484 22.54 -14.52 7.49
CA GLY A 484 21.59 -14.18 6.42
C GLY A 484 20.15 -14.62 6.72
N ALA A 485 19.94 -15.74 7.42
CA ALA A 485 18.59 -16.18 7.81
C ALA A 485 17.99 -15.26 8.89
N TYR A 486 18.81 -14.80 9.84
CA TYR A 486 18.40 -13.78 10.82
C TYR A 486 18.14 -12.43 10.16
N ALA A 487 18.90 -12.04 9.13
CA ALA A 487 18.61 -10.85 8.33
C ALA A 487 17.24 -10.95 7.64
N LEU A 488 16.91 -12.11 7.06
CA LEU A 488 15.62 -12.33 6.42
C LEU A 488 14.46 -12.24 7.43
N ALA A 489 14.58 -12.92 8.57
CA ALA A 489 13.59 -12.86 9.63
C ALA A 489 13.47 -11.45 10.24
N GLY A 490 14.58 -10.72 10.37
CA GLY A 490 14.59 -9.34 10.84
C GLY A 490 13.88 -8.37 9.89
N ALA A 491 14.08 -8.53 8.58
CA ALA A 491 13.39 -7.76 7.54
C ALA A 491 11.87 -7.95 7.64
N ALA A 492 11.43 -9.21 7.71
CA ALA A 492 10.01 -9.55 7.85
C ALA A 492 9.43 -9.02 9.17
N ALA A 493 10.15 -9.19 10.29
CA ALA A 493 9.70 -8.81 11.62
C ALA A 493 9.50 -7.30 11.74
N PHE A 494 10.48 -6.50 11.31
CA PHE A 494 10.38 -5.04 11.38
C PHE A 494 9.34 -4.49 10.40
N GLY A 495 9.29 -5.02 9.18
CA GLY A 495 8.26 -4.67 8.19
C GLY A 495 6.85 -5.02 8.68
N GLY A 496 6.66 -6.23 9.21
CA GLY A 496 5.40 -6.73 9.76
C GLY A 496 4.92 -5.94 10.97
N ALA A 497 5.84 -5.52 11.86
CA ALA A 497 5.53 -4.61 12.95
C ALA A 497 5.12 -3.21 12.44
N ALA A 498 5.83 -2.67 11.44
CA ALA A 498 5.56 -1.34 10.89
C ALA A 498 4.21 -1.25 10.18
N THR A 499 3.84 -2.29 9.43
CA THR A 499 2.56 -2.36 8.70
C THR A 499 1.44 -3.00 9.52
N ARG A 500 1.77 -3.65 10.64
CA ARG A 500 0.87 -4.50 11.44
C ARG A 500 0.18 -5.59 10.61
N ALA A 501 0.97 -6.27 9.78
CA ALA A 501 0.49 -7.27 8.84
C ALA A 501 1.36 -8.53 8.91
N VAL A 502 0.73 -9.69 9.08
CA VAL A 502 1.41 -11.00 9.12
C VAL A 502 1.78 -11.45 7.70
N SER A 503 1.00 -11.03 6.69
CA SER A 503 1.27 -11.22 5.27
C SER A 503 2.67 -10.80 4.81
N VAL A 504 3.33 -9.90 5.54
CA VAL A 504 4.72 -9.51 5.30
C VAL A 504 5.68 -10.71 5.40
N ALA A 505 5.41 -11.67 6.29
CA ALA A 505 6.15 -12.93 6.37
C ALA A 505 6.05 -13.72 5.06
N VAL A 506 4.82 -13.87 4.53
CA VAL A 506 4.55 -14.58 3.28
C VAL A 506 5.21 -13.87 2.09
N ILE A 507 5.12 -12.54 2.04
CA ILE A 507 5.80 -11.75 1.00
C ILE A 507 7.30 -12.01 1.07
N THR A 508 7.89 -11.99 2.28
CA THR A 508 9.32 -12.24 2.47
C THR A 508 9.74 -13.63 1.99
N LEU A 509 8.95 -14.67 2.29
CA LEU A 509 9.19 -16.03 1.82
C LEU A 509 9.08 -16.16 0.28
N GLU A 510 8.07 -15.53 -0.32
CA GLU A 510 7.87 -15.59 -1.78
C GLU A 510 8.93 -14.81 -2.57
N ILE A 511 9.45 -13.69 -2.04
CA ILE A 511 10.48 -12.90 -2.74
C ILE A 511 11.87 -13.51 -2.64
N THR A 512 12.15 -14.30 -1.60
CA THR A 512 13.45 -14.98 -1.45
C THR A 512 13.44 -16.42 -1.94
N GLY A 513 12.27 -17.06 -1.98
CA GLY A 513 12.14 -18.47 -2.34
C GLY A 513 12.50 -19.43 -1.23
N GLU A 514 12.83 -18.94 -0.04
CA GLU A 514 13.31 -19.75 1.08
C GLU A 514 12.15 -20.23 1.97
N MET A 515 11.40 -21.21 1.49
CA MET A 515 10.22 -21.74 2.21
C MET A 515 10.59 -22.56 3.46
N SER A 516 11.86 -22.97 3.60
CA SER A 516 12.38 -23.70 4.77
C SER A 516 12.29 -22.87 6.06
N LEU A 517 12.45 -21.54 5.96
CA LEU A 517 12.44 -20.60 7.09
C LEU A 517 11.03 -20.14 7.51
N ILE A 518 9.97 -20.82 7.07
CA ILE A 518 8.59 -20.44 7.36
C ILE A 518 8.34 -20.29 8.88
N LEU A 519 8.66 -21.30 9.68
CA LEU A 519 8.42 -21.27 11.13
C LEU A 519 9.16 -20.13 11.85
N PRO A 520 10.50 -19.99 11.74
CA PRO A 520 11.21 -18.94 12.46
C PRO A 520 10.80 -17.53 12.03
N ILE A 521 10.52 -17.31 10.73
CA ILE A 521 10.08 -16.00 10.23
C ILE A 521 8.70 -15.63 10.81
N PHE A 522 7.73 -16.56 10.78
CA PHE A 522 6.41 -16.29 11.37
C PHE A 522 6.49 -16.04 12.88
N CYS A 523 7.31 -16.81 13.62
CA CYS A 523 7.54 -16.59 15.04
C CYS A 523 8.12 -15.20 15.33
N ALA A 524 9.13 -14.77 14.58
CA ALA A 524 9.73 -13.44 14.72
C ALA A 524 8.73 -12.32 14.40
N VAL A 525 7.96 -12.45 13.31
CA VAL A 525 6.93 -11.47 12.91
C VAL A 525 5.83 -11.34 13.95
N LEU A 526 5.31 -12.47 14.45
CA LEU A 526 4.27 -12.46 15.48
C LEU A 526 4.78 -11.85 16.79
N ALA A 527 6.02 -12.15 17.20
CA ALA A 527 6.63 -11.53 18.38
C ALA A 527 6.82 -10.01 18.22
N ALA A 528 7.27 -9.56 17.04
CA ALA A 528 7.42 -8.14 16.73
C ALA A 528 6.08 -7.40 16.70
N MET A 529 5.05 -8.03 16.14
CA MET A 529 3.69 -7.47 16.15
C MET A 529 3.09 -7.43 17.56
N ALA A 530 3.27 -8.48 18.37
CA ALA A 530 2.77 -8.54 19.73
C ALA A 530 3.37 -7.43 20.60
N THR A 531 4.69 -7.27 20.55
CA THR A 531 5.40 -6.20 21.27
C THR A 531 5.01 -4.81 20.76
N SER A 532 4.93 -4.60 19.44
CA SER A 532 4.49 -3.31 18.89
C SER A 532 3.06 -2.94 19.26
N ASN A 533 2.17 -3.93 19.37
CA ASN A 533 0.78 -3.72 19.78
C ASN A 533 0.62 -3.45 21.28
N LEU A 534 1.53 -3.93 22.13
CA LEU A 534 1.48 -3.66 23.57
C LEU A 534 1.65 -2.17 23.88
N PHE A 535 2.55 -1.50 23.15
CA PHE A 535 2.83 -0.08 23.30
C PHE A 535 1.92 0.80 22.42
N ARG A 536 0.76 0.27 22.01
CA ARG A 536 -0.22 1.01 21.24
C ARG A 536 -0.84 2.09 22.12
N GLU A 537 -0.37 3.32 21.95
CA GLU A 537 -1.04 4.51 22.45
C GLU A 537 -2.47 4.55 21.88
N ARG A 538 -3.44 4.67 22.80
CA ARG A 538 -4.88 4.67 22.54
C ARG A 538 -5.32 5.78 21.60
#